data_AF-A0A510HBW1-F1
#
_entry.id   AF-A0A510HBW1-F1
#
_cell.length_a   1.000
_cell.length_b   1.000
_cell.length_c   1.000
_cell.angle_alpha   90.00
_cell.angle_beta   90.00
_cell.angle_gamma   90.00
#
_symmetry.space_group_name_H-M   'P 1'
#
loop_
_entity.id
_entity.type
_entity.pdbx_description
1 polymer ?
#
loop_
_entity_poly.entity_id
_entity_poly.type
_entity_poly.pdbx_seq_one_letter_code
_entity_poly.pdbx_strand_id
1 'polypeptide(L)' 'MQPHIEFDREKIRKDFGSLPKFAKAYGISFGVLRYRLDNPYYIRMLVSDKVFRAFEQMEKDGYVRIVKWLQKPNP' A
#
# COMPACT_ATOMS: atom_id res chain seq x y z
N MET A 1 -8.56 -13.31 7.10
CA MET A 1 -7.62 -13.06 5.98
C MET A 1 -6.37 -12.42 6.56
N GLN A 2 -5.18 -12.82 6.10
CA GLN A 2 -3.93 -12.18 6.50
C GLN A 2 -3.89 -10.74 5.98
N PRO A 3 -3.32 -9.76 6.71
CA PRO A 3 -3.25 -8.39 6.24
C PRO A 3 -2.38 -8.29 5.01
N HIS A 4 -2.89 -7.59 4.00
CA HIS A 4 -2.16 -7.36 2.77
C HIS A 4 -2.58 -6.06 2.08
N ILE A 5 -1.80 -5.67 1.09
CA ILE A 5 -2.10 -4.52 0.23
C ILE A 5 -2.37 -5.01 -1.18
N GLU A 6 -3.54 -4.68 -1.70
CA GLU A 6 -3.88 -4.87 -3.10
C GLU A 6 -3.59 -3.56 -3.84
N PHE A 7 -2.92 -3.63 -4.99
CA PHE A 7 -2.55 -2.45 -5.78
C PHE A 7 -3.32 -2.42 -7.10
N ASP A 8 -3.99 -1.31 -7.40
CA ASP A 8 -4.60 -1.07 -8.71
C ASP A 8 -3.51 -0.62 -9.69
N ARG A 9 -2.83 -1.60 -10.29
CA ARG A 9 -1.70 -1.36 -11.20
C ARG A 9 -2.13 -0.64 -12.47
N GLU A 10 -3.36 -0.84 -12.93
CA GLU A 10 -3.87 -0.20 -14.15
C GLU A 10 -4.08 1.29 -13.92
N LYS A 11 -4.76 1.65 -12.83
CA LYS A 11 -4.96 3.06 -12.45
C LYS A 11 -3.64 3.76 -12.14
N ILE A 12 -2.73 3.12 -11.38
CA ILE A 12 -1.40 3.67 -11.11
C ILE A 12 -0.63 3.94 -12.41
N ARG A 13 -0.67 3.01 -13.37
CA ARG A 13 -0.01 3.17 -14.67
C ARG A 13 -0.65 4.30 -15.47
N LYS A 14 -1.97 4.42 -15.46
CA LYS A 14 -2.71 5.48 -16.16
C LYS A 14 -2.34 6.87 -15.63
N ASP A 15 -2.31 7.05 -14.32
CA ASP A 15 -2.20 8.39 -13.70
C ASP A 15 -0.75 8.85 -13.51
N PHE A 16 0.19 7.91 -13.26
CA PHE A 16 1.59 8.24 -12.98
C PHE A 16 2.57 7.78 -14.07
N GLY A 17 2.16 6.86 -14.94
CA GLY A 17 3.00 6.27 -15.99
C GLY A 17 3.99 5.22 -15.50
N SER A 18 4.50 5.32 -14.27
CA SER A 18 5.45 4.34 -13.72
C SER A 18 5.43 4.24 -12.19
N LEU A 19 5.80 3.07 -11.66
CA LEU A 19 5.88 2.81 -10.22
C LEU A 19 6.88 3.72 -9.47
N PRO A 20 8.06 4.07 -10.03
CA PRO A 20 8.95 5.02 -9.37
C PRO A 20 8.33 6.43 -9.24
N LYS A 21 7.59 6.88 -10.25
CA LYS A 21 6.88 8.18 -10.20
C LYS A 21 5.76 8.14 -9.15
N PHE A 22 5.01 7.04 -9.10
CA PHE A 22 4.01 6.80 -8.06
C PHE A 22 4.62 6.82 -6.65
N ALA A 23 5.70 6.06 -6.40
CA ALA A 23 6.39 6.06 -5.10
C ALA A 23 6.84 7.47 -4.67
N LYS A 24 7.41 8.23 -5.61
CA LYS A 24 7.87 9.60 -5.39
C LYS A 24 6.71 10.54 -5.01
N ALA A 25 5.54 10.39 -5.64
CA ALA A 25 4.36 11.21 -5.35
C ALA A 25 3.89 11.07 -3.89
N TYR A 26 4.08 9.90 -3.28
CA TYR A 26 3.70 9.61 -1.90
C TYR A 26 4.88 9.66 -0.91
N GLY A 27 6.05 10.14 -1.34
CA GLY A 27 7.21 10.33 -0.46
C GLY A 27 7.82 9.05 0.09
N ILE A 28 7.64 7.90 -0.59
CA ILE A 28 8.27 6.62 -0.25
C ILE A 28 9.30 6.22 -1.31
N SER A 29 10.26 5.38 -0.94
CA SER A 29 11.24 4.88 -1.91
C SER A 29 10.62 3.84 -2.84
N PHE A 30 11.10 3.79 -4.08
CA PHE A 30 10.67 2.76 -5.03
C PHE A 30 10.96 1.34 -4.50
N GLY A 31 12.06 1.13 -3.78
CA GLY A 31 12.38 -0.15 -3.16
C GLY A 31 11.33 -0.62 -2.16
N VAL A 32 10.83 0.29 -1.30
CA VAL A 32 9.75 -0.03 -0.35
C VAL A 32 8.46 -0.38 -1.08
N LEU A 33 8.08 0.41 -2.09
CA LEU A 33 6.90 0.12 -2.90
C LEU A 33 7.02 -1.24 -3.61
N ARG A 34 8.17 -1.49 -4.26
CA ARG A 34 8.43 -2.74 -5.00
C ARG A 34 8.39 -3.95 -4.07
N TYR A 35 9.03 -3.85 -2.91
CA TYR A 35 8.99 -4.93 -1.91
C TYR A 35 7.56 -5.27 -1.50
N ARG A 36 6.68 -4.28 -1.33
CA ARG A 36 5.26 -4.51 -0.97
C ARG A 36 4.40 -5.00 -2.12
N LEU A 37 4.72 -4.64 -3.36
CA LEU A 37 4.09 -5.22 -4.54
C LEU A 37 4.42 -6.71 -4.70
N ASP A 38 5.66 -7.09 -4.38
CA ASP A 38 6.14 -8.47 -4.50
C ASP A 38 5.80 -9.30 -3.26
N ASN A 39 5.66 -8.66 -2.10
CA ASN A 39 5.29 -9.24 -0.82
C ASN A 39 4.06 -8.51 -0.27
N PRO A 40 2.85 -8.80 -0.79
CA PRO A 40 1.64 -8.08 -0.45
C PRO A 40 1.20 -8.32 0.99
N TYR A 41 1.49 -9.50 1.55
CA TYR A 41 1.22 -9.85 2.94
C TYR A 41 2.21 -9.18 3.88
N TYR A 42 1.71 -8.55 4.94
CA TYR A 42 2.59 -7.82 5.87
C TYR A 42 2.05 -7.76 7.30
N ILE A 43 2.99 -7.53 8.23
CA ILE A 43 2.69 -7.15 9.61
C ILE A 43 2.84 -5.63 9.70
N ARG A 44 1.77 -4.92 10.09
CA ARG A 44 1.77 -3.46 10.22
C ARG A 44 2.91 -2.94 11.10
N MET A 45 3.25 -3.65 12.18
CA MET A 45 4.32 -3.29 13.11
C MET A 45 5.72 -3.26 12.47
N LEU A 46 5.90 -3.89 11.30
CA LEU A 46 7.19 -3.92 10.58
C LEU A 46 7.29 -2.84 9.50
N VAL A 47 6.32 -1.92 9.45
CA VAL A 47 6.31 -0.78 8.52
C VAL A 47 6.45 0.49 9.33
N SER A 48 7.36 1.39 8.93
CA SER A 48 7.49 2.68 9.59
C SER A 48 6.20 3.50 9.45
N ASP A 49 5.88 4.31 10.45
CA ASP A 49 4.65 5.14 10.45
C ASP A 49 4.55 6.02 9.20
N LYS A 50 5.67 6.56 8.73
CA LYS A 50 5.73 7.36 7.49
C LYS A 50 5.23 6.56 6.29
N VAL A 51 5.73 5.33 6.12
CA VAL A 51 5.34 4.47 4.99
C VAL A 51 3.89 4.02 5.15
N PHE A 52 3.45 3.74 6.37
CA PHE A 52 2.06 3.36 6.63
C PHE A 52 1.08 4.48 6.28
N ARG A 53 1.36 5.72 6.70
CA ARG A 53 0.55 6.90 6.32
C ARG A 53 0.50 7.12 4.81
N ALA A 54 1.60 6.84 4.09
CA ALA A 54 1.60 6.90 2.64
C ALA A 54 0.63 5.88 2.03
N PHE A 55 0.60 4.64 2.53
CA PHE A 55 -0.37 3.64 2.07
C PHE A 55 -1.81 4.00 2.44
N GLU A 56 -2.05 4.59 3.60
CA GLU A 56 -3.39 5.11 3.96
C GLU A 56 -3.84 6.21 3.00
N GLN A 57 -2.93 7.10 2.59
CA GLN A 57 -3.26 8.13 1.61
C GLN A 57 -3.53 7.52 0.23
N MET A 58 -2.71 6.56 -0.22
CA MET A 58 -2.96 5.82 -1.46
C MET A 58 -4.31 5.09 -1.45
N GLU A 59 -4.76 4.60 -0.29
CA GLU A 59 -6.06 3.95 -0.12
C GLU A 59 -7.21 4.97 -0.28
N LYS A 60 -7.09 6.14 0.35
CA LYS A 60 -8.07 7.23 0.20
C LYS A 60 -8.19 7.72 -1.24
N ASP A 61 -7.06 7.78 -1.95
CA ASP A 61 -7.02 8.19 -3.36
C ASP A 61 -7.45 7.05 -4.31
N GLY A 62 -7.70 5.85 -3.76
CA GLY A 62 -8.20 4.68 -4.48
C GLY A 62 -7.17 4.03 -5.40
N TYR A 63 -5.88 4.06 -5.05
CA TYR A 63 -4.82 3.35 -5.77
C TYR A 63 -4.46 2.01 -5.13
N VAL A 64 -4.73 1.86 -3.84
CA VAL A 64 -4.51 0.61 -3.10
C VAL A 64 -5.72 0.28 -2.23
N ARG A 65 -5.80 -0.97 -1.79
CA ARG A 65 -6.74 -1.41 -0.76
C ARG A 65 -5.96 -2.09 0.36
N ILE A 66 -6.10 -1.59 1.59
CA ILE A 66 -5.46 -2.19 2.77
C ILE A 66 -6.43 -3.18 3.38
N VAL A 67 -6.21 -4.46 3.11
CA VAL A 67 -6.98 -5.53 3.74
C VAL A 67 -6.46 -5.74 5.15
N LYS A 68 -7.27 -5.37 6.15
CA LYS A 68 -6.95 -5.53 7.57
C LYS A 68 -7.40 -6.91 8.07
N TRP A 69 -6.82 -7.39 9.17
CA TRP A 69 -7.43 -8.50 9.90
C TRP A 69 -8.87 -8.10 10.26
N LEU A 70 -9.84 -8.95 9.93
CA LEU A 70 -11.12 -8.91 10.62
C LEU A 70 -10.82 -9.12 12.10
N GLN A 71 -10.82 -8.04 12.89
CA GLN A 71 -11.14 -8.21 14.30
C GLN A 71 -12.56 -8.79 14.28
N LYS A 72 -12.72 -10.04 14.72
CA LYS A 72 -14.07 -10.53 15.01
C LYS A 72 -14.71 -9.47 15.91
N PRO A 73 -15.93 -9.00 15.62
CA PRO A 73 -16.65 -8.22 16.61
C PRO A 73 -16.65 -9.06 17.89
N ASN A 74 -16.14 -8.48 18.98
CA ASN A 74 -16.21 -9.12 20.28
C ASN A 74 -17.71 -9.39 20.55
N PRO A 75 -18.10 -10.60 20.97
CA PRO A 75 -19.49 -10.91 21.27
C PRO A 75 -20.06 -10.01 22.36
#